data_AF-A0A1Y4SSM2-F1
#
_entry.id   AF-A0A1Y4SSM2-F1
#
_cell.length_a   1.000
_cell.length_b   1.000
_cell.length_c   1.000
_cell.angle_alpha   90.00
_cell.angle_beta   90.00
_cell.angle_gamma   90.00
#
_symmetry.space_group_name_H-M   'P 1'
#
loop_
_entity.id
_entity.type
_entity.pdbx_description
1 polymer ?
#
loop_
_entity_poly.entity_id
_entity_poly.type
_entity_poly.pdbx_seq_one_letter_code
_entity_poly.pdbx_strand_id
1 'polypeptide(L)'
;MYYTQEQIDRANQADLVLFLQSQGEPLERAGQEYRWKRHDSLTVRGNKWYRHSQSKGGGPIDFVMEFFGKSFTEAVELLTGEKGAAPPPDRPSSAPLSDFRLPPRSPDNRTARNYLTAARRIDEDVTGFFFARGDIYEDAAHHNAVFVGRDEDGIPRYAHSKGTAGNFRLDVKGSDKAFNFCYRGEGDRLFVFEAPVDLLSFLCLFKKAWQKQSYLSLGGVGEKALLRFLSDRPNIKTVYLCLDSDQAGNDACSRLAELVPEGYTVHRLVPLFKDWNEVLQHRAEITDGKYIREAVYGLKEPPQEETVEIIRMSEVDTQTVEWLWEPYIPFGKVTIVQGNPGEGKTTFALRLAAACTTGGTLPGMKPLPPFQVIYQTAEDGLGDTVKPRLIEAEADLDRVLVIDEAKRELTL
;
A
#
# COMPACT_ATOMS: atom_id res chain seq x y z
N MET A 1 9.45 -33.60 12.87
CA MET A 1 10.24 -34.02 14.04
C MET A 1 9.52 -33.53 15.28
N TYR A 2 9.51 -34.30 16.37
CA TYR A 2 8.88 -33.88 17.63
C TYR A 2 9.93 -33.57 18.70
N TYR A 3 9.69 -32.51 19.45
CA TYR A 3 10.46 -32.11 20.63
C TYR A 3 9.63 -32.34 21.88
N THR A 4 10.25 -32.82 22.95
CA THR A 4 9.60 -32.95 24.26
C THR A 4 9.32 -31.57 24.86
N GLN A 5 8.37 -31.48 25.80
CA GLN A 5 8.10 -30.22 26.50
C GLN A 5 9.37 -29.67 27.17
N GLU A 6 10.21 -30.53 27.73
CA GLU A 6 11.50 -30.16 28.31
C GLU A 6 12.49 -29.57 27.28
N GLN A 7 12.47 -30.05 26.04
CA GLN A 7 13.28 -29.49 24.96
C GLN A 7 12.79 -28.09 24.54
N ILE A 8 11.46 -27.92 24.49
CA ILE A 8 10.83 -26.62 24.18
C ILE A 8 11.09 -25.62 25.31
N ASP A 9 11.00 -26.05 26.57
CA ASP A 9 11.27 -25.20 27.73
C ASP A 9 12.74 -24.76 27.77
N ARG A 10 13.68 -25.67 27.43
CA ARG A 10 15.09 -25.32 27.27
C ARG A 10 15.33 -24.33 26.12
N ALA A 11 14.66 -24.51 24.98
CA ALA A 11 14.73 -23.56 23.87
C ALA A 11 14.20 -22.17 24.27
N ASN A 12 13.12 -22.09 25.06
CA ASN A 12 12.59 -20.83 25.58
C ASN A 12 13.47 -20.16 26.65
N GLN A 13 14.38 -20.92 27.26
CA GLN A 13 15.36 -20.43 28.22
C GLN A 13 16.71 -20.09 27.58
N ALA A 14 16.88 -20.33 26.28
CA ALA A 14 18.12 -20.06 25.57
C ALA A 14 18.52 -18.58 25.66
N ASP A 15 19.81 -18.32 25.92
CA ASP A 15 20.35 -16.97 25.96
C ASP A 15 20.55 -16.45 24.53
N LEU A 16 19.78 -15.43 24.15
CA LEU A 16 19.81 -14.86 22.81
C LEU A 16 21.11 -14.11 22.51
N VAL A 17 21.81 -13.62 23.54
CA VAL A 17 23.11 -12.96 23.37
C VAL A 17 24.15 -13.99 22.96
N LEU A 18 24.20 -15.13 23.65
CA LEU A 18 25.11 -16.23 23.31
C LEU A 18 24.77 -16.85 21.95
N PHE A 19 23.47 -16.98 21.67
CA PHE A 19 23.00 -17.48 20.38
C PHE A 19 23.49 -16.59 19.23
N LEU A 20 23.26 -15.27 19.29
CA LEU A 20 23.68 -14.33 18.24
C LEU A 20 25.21 -14.30 18.07
N GLN A 21 25.96 -14.35 19.17
CA GLN A 21 27.42 -14.48 19.12
C GLN A 21 27.87 -15.77 18.42
N SER A 22 27.19 -16.89 18.66
CA SER A 22 27.50 -18.17 18.01
C SER A 22 27.25 -18.15 16.49
N GLN A 23 26.32 -17.32 16.03
CA GLN A 23 26.01 -17.10 14.61
C GLN A 23 26.91 -16.04 13.95
N GLY A 24 27.89 -15.48 14.68
CA GLY A 24 28.78 -14.45 14.15
C GLY A 24 28.15 -13.06 14.00
N GLU A 25 27.01 -12.83 14.66
CA GLU A 25 26.26 -11.58 14.52
C GLU A 25 26.85 -10.44 15.38
N PRO A 26 26.98 -9.21 14.82
CA PRO A 26 27.59 -8.09 15.54
C PRO A 26 26.64 -7.50 16.60
N LEU A 27 27.04 -7.63 17.87
CA LEU A 27 26.36 -7.03 19.03
C LEU A 27 27.16 -5.87 19.62
N GLU A 28 26.46 -4.80 19.98
CA GLU A 28 27.01 -3.66 20.71
C GLU A 28 26.41 -3.57 22.12
N ARG A 29 27.25 -3.40 23.13
CA ARG A 29 26.77 -3.33 24.52
C ARG A 29 26.17 -1.95 24.79
N ALA A 30 24.89 -1.92 25.17
CA ALA A 30 24.15 -0.71 25.53
C ALA A 30 23.62 -0.85 26.98
N GLY A 31 24.48 -0.54 27.96
CA GLY A 31 24.13 -0.66 29.38
C GLY A 31 24.00 -2.12 29.84
N GLN A 32 22.79 -2.50 30.30
CA GLN A 32 22.45 -3.87 30.70
C GLN A 32 21.92 -4.75 29.57
N GLU A 33 21.83 -4.21 28.35
CA GLU A 33 21.29 -4.88 27.17
C GLU A 33 22.31 -4.85 26.02
N TYR A 34 22.07 -5.67 25.00
CA TYR A 34 22.87 -5.71 23.77
C TYR A 34 22.02 -5.24 22.60
N ARG A 35 22.54 -4.32 21.80
CA ARG A 35 21.93 -3.89 20.55
C ARG A 35 22.47 -4.73 19.40
N TRP A 36 21.58 -5.28 18.59
CA TRP A 36 21.99 -6.06 17.41
C TRP A 36 22.17 -5.14 16.20
N LYS A 37 23.40 -4.99 15.69
CA LYS A 37 23.72 -3.99 14.65
C LYS A 37 23.03 -4.25 13.30
N ARG A 38 22.56 -5.47 13.06
CA ARG A 38 21.78 -5.79 11.87
C ARG A 38 20.37 -5.18 11.89
N HIS A 39 19.91 -4.77 13.08
CA HIS A 39 18.61 -4.13 13.30
C HIS A 39 18.72 -2.97 14.30
N ASP A 40 18.75 -1.73 13.79
CA ASP A 40 19.05 -0.49 14.55
C ASP A 40 18.13 -0.20 15.76
N SER A 41 16.99 -0.87 15.87
CA SER A 41 16.01 -0.69 16.94
C SER A 41 15.79 -1.93 17.81
N LEU A 42 16.60 -2.98 17.65
CA LEU A 42 16.45 -4.23 18.38
C LEU A 42 17.47 -4.34 19.53
N THR A 43 16.96 -4.52 20.74
CA THR A 43 17.76 -4.85 21.92
C THR A 43 17.47 -6.27 22.40
N VAL A 44 18.48 -6.89 22.98
CA VAL A 44 18.46 -8.25 23.52
C VAL A 44 18.97 -8.21 24.95
N ARG A 45 18.25 -8.85 25.87
CA ARG A 45 18.60 -8.97 27.27
C ARG A 45 18.36 -10.40 27.74
N GLY A 46 19.43 -11.18 27.84
CA GLY A 46 19.35 -12.61 28.18
C GLY A 46 18.49 -13.37 27.18
N ASN A 47 17.39 -13.98 27.63
CA ASN A 47 16.48 -14.74 26.78
C ASN A 47 15.31 -13.92 26.19
N LYS A 48 15.36 -12.60 26.26
CA LYS A 48 14.31 -11.71 25.74
C LYS A 48 14.87 -10.74 24.72
N TRP A 49 14.05 -10.43 23.72
CA TRP A 49 14.34 -9.39 22.74
C TRP A 49 13.20 -8.38 22.69
N TYR A 50 13.53 -7.15 22.29
CA TYR A 50 12.57 -6.08 22.11
C TYR A 50 12.98 -5.18 20.94
N ARG A 51 12.00 -4.84 20.10
CA ARG A 51 12.17 -3.93 18.95
C ARG A 51 11.43 -2.63 19.23
N HIS A 52 12.19 -1.58 19.49
CA HIS A 52 11.69 -0.27 19.89
C HIS A 52 10.86 0.42 18.80
N SER A 53 11.19 0.22 17.53
CA SER A 53 10.45 0.81 16.39
C SER A 53 9.03 0.27 16.23
N GLN A 54 8.74 -0.93 16.76
CA GLN A 54 7.46 -1.62 16.58
C GLN A 54 6.78 -1.98 17.91
N SER A 55 7.36 -1.55 19.04
CA SER A 55 6.89 -1.88 20.39
C SER A 55 6.56 -3.38 20.58
N LYS A 56 7.41 -4.25 20.02
CA LYS A 56 7.21 -5.70 19.98
C LYS A 56 8.39 -6.41 20.64
N GLY A 57 8.14 -7.45 21.42
CA GLY A 57 9.18 -8.29 21.99
C GLY A 57 8.69 -9.73 22.20
N GLY A 58 9.61 -10.63 22.51
CA GLY A 58 9.30 -12.06 22.62
C GLY A 58 10.43 -12.88 23.25
N GLY A 59 10.22 -14.20 23.23
CA GLY A 59 11.21 -15.18 23.70
C GLY A 59 12.14 -15.67 22.58
N PRO A 60 13.05 -16.60 22.89
CA PRO A 60 14.08 -17.05 21.95
C PRO A 60 13.54 -17.79 20.73
N ILE A 61 12.50 -18.61 20.90
CA ILE A 61 11.88 -19.34 19.77
C ILE A 61 11.24 -18.36 18.80
N ASP A 62 10.44 -17.41 19.31
CA ASP A 62 9.81 -16.37 18.50
C ASP A 62 10.86 -15.52 17.78
N PHE A 63 11.98 -15.22 18.45
CA PHE A 63 13.10 -14.48 17.86
C PHE A 63 13.66 -15.20 16.63
N VAL A 64 13.96 -16.49 16.74
CA VAL A 64 14.52 -17.27 15.62
C VAL A 64 13.51 -17.43 14.50
N MET A 65 12.24 -17.66 14.84
CA MET A 65 11.18 -17.72 13.83
C MET A 65 11.03 -16.40 13.08
N GLU A 66 11.07 -15.27 13.79
CA GLU A 66 10.83 -13.95 13.23
C GLU A 66 12.01 -13.39 12.43
N PHE A 67 13.24 -13.49 12.96
CA PHE A 67 14.41 -12.85 12.36
C PHE A 67 15.24 -13.79 11.47
N PHE A 68 15.12 -15.10 11.65
CA PHE A 68 15.82 -16.10 10.83
C PHE A 68 14.87 -16.86 9.89
N GLY A 69 13.57 -16.54 9.90
CA GLY A 69 12.56 -17.12 9.00
C GLY A 69 12.40 -18.63 9.15
N LYS A 70 12.71 -19.18 10.33
CA LYS A 70 12.70 -20.62 10.61
C LYS A 70 11.35 -21.09 11.11
N SER A 71 11.02 -22.35 10.81
CA SER A 71 9.87 -23.03 11.44
C SER A 71 10.13 -23.28 12.93
N PHE A 72 9.08 -23.56 13.70
CA PHE A 72 9.20 -23.86 15.13
C PHE A 72 10.20 -24.99 15.43
N THR A 73 10.17 -26.08 14.64
CA THR A 73 11.09 -27.21 14.83
C THR A 73 12.53 -26.85 14.51
N GLU A 74 12.76 -26.05 13.46
CA GLU A 74 14.10 -25.56 13.14
C GLU A 74 14.59 -24.56 14.19
N ALA A 75 13.70 -23.74 14.76
CA ALA A 75 14.04 -22.81 15.82
C ALA A 75 14.48 -23.54 17.10
N VAL A 76 13.75 -24.59 17.49
CA VAL A 76 14.14 -25.42 18.65
C VAL A 76 15.47 -26.15 18.38
N GLU A 77 15.66 -26.73 17.19
CA GLU A 77 16.93 -27.35 16.79
C GLU A 77 18.09 -26.35 16.88
N LEU A 78 17.89 -25.15 16.35
CA LEU A 78 18.94 -24.13 16.25
C LEU A 78 19.31 -23.54 17.63
N LEU A 79 18.34 -23.42 18.55
CA LEU A 79 18.55 -22.89 19.90
C LEU A 79 19.13 -23.93 20.87
N THR A 80 18.84 -25.22 20.66
CA THR A 80 19.25 -26.29 21.59
C THR A 80 20.37 -27.18 21.05
N GLY A 81 20.59 -27.19 19.74
CA GLY A 81 21.50 -28.12 19.06
C GLY A 81 20.97 -29.55 18.98
N GLU A 82 19.73 -29.81 19.43
CA GLU A 82 19.16 -31.15 19.51
C GLU A 82 18.26 -31.45 18.30
N LYS A 83 18.44 -32.62 17.68
CA LYS A 83 17.56 -33.11 16.60
C LYS A 83 16.31 -33.76 17.20
N GLY A 84 15.13 -33.34 16.73
CA GLY A 84 13.86 -33.91 17.20
C GLY A 84 13.68 -35.37 16.77
N ALA A 85 12.92 -36.13 17.55
CA ALA A 85 12.70 -37.56 17.30
C ALA A 85 11.72 -37.81 16.13
N ALA A 86 11.84 -38.99 15.50
CA ALA A 86 10.90 -39.47 14.49
C ALA A 86 9.55 -39.84 15.13
N PRO A 87 8.41 -39.59 14.45
CA PRO A 87 7.09 -39.87 15.01
C PRO A 87 6.82 -41.38 15.14
N PRO A 88 6.07 -41.84 16.15
CA PRO A 88 5.50 -43.18 16.16
C PRO A 88 4.51 -43.35 15.00
N PRO A 89 4.37 -44.56 14.42
CA PRO A 89 3.72 -44.79 13.12
C PRO A 89 2.20 -44.57 13.06
N ASP A 90 1.52 -44.20 14.15
CA ASP A 90 0.04 -44.08 14.20
C ASP A 90 -0.49 -42.67 14.54
N ARG A 91 0.18 -41.61 14.09
CA ARG A 91 -0.43 -40.26 14.13
C ARG A 91 -0.48 -39.63 12.74
N PRO A 92 -1.67 -39.36 12.18
CA PRO A 92 -1.77 -38.54 10.99
C PRO A 92 -1.18 -37.16 11.28
N SER A 93 -0.35 -36.69 10.35
CA SER A 93 0.31 -35.40 10.36
C SER A 93 -0.68 -34.27 10.62
N SER A 94 -0.45 -33.52 11.68
CA SER A 94 -0.94 -32.16 11.80
C SER A 94 0.14 -31.34 12.52
N ALA A 95 0.58 -30.24 11.91
CA ALA A 95 1.04 -29.07 12.67
C ALA A 95 0.09 -28.86 13.87
N PRO A 96 0.54 -28.37 15.03
CA PRO A 96 -0.38 -28.16 16.15
C PRO A 96 -1.54 -27.33 15.63
N LEU A 97 -2.71 -27.97 15.53
CA LEU A 97 -3.96 -27.29 15.19
C LEU A 97 -4.02 -26.13 16.16
N SER A 98 -4.13 -24.91 15.65
CA SER A 98 -4.46 -23.79 16.51
C SER A 98 -5.64 -24.25 17.37
N ASP A 99 -5.58 -24.03 18.69
CA ASP A 99 -6.70 -24.27 19.61
C ASP A 99 -7.94 -23.42 19.29
N PHE A 100 -7.97 -22.82 18.09
CA PHE A 100 -9.07 -22.08 17.54
C PHE A 100 -10.32 -22.95 17.47
N ARG A 101 -11.34 -22.44 18.14
CA ARG A 101 -12.69 -22.99 18.13
C ARG A 101 -13.65 -21.83 17.99
N LEU A 102 -14.57 -21.96 17.05
CA LEU A 102 -15.68 -21.03 16.93
C LEU A 102 -16.53 -21.07 18.21
N PRO A 103 -16.96 -19.90 18.73
CA PRO A 103 -17.95 -19.85 19.81
C PRO A 103 -19.19 -20.68 19.48
N PRO A 104 -19.79 -21.39 20.45
CA PRO A 104 -21.03 -22.12 20.24
C PRO A 104 -22.12 -21.22 19.67
N ARG A 105 -22.87 -21.72 18.69
CA ARG A 105 -23.95 -20.97 18.03
C ARG A 105 -25.18 -20.91 18.92
N SER A 106 -25.80 -19.74 19.01
CA SER A 106 -27.14 -19.58 19.57
C SER A 106 -28.17 -20.37 18.73
N PRO A 107 -29.27 -20.88 19.32
CA PRO A 107 -30.34 -21.56 18.57
C PRO A 107 -30.99 -20.68 17.49
N ASP A 108 -31.01 -19.36 17.71
CA ASP A 108 -31.43 -18.38 16.71
C ASP A 108 -30.41 -17.23 16.62
N ASN A 109 -30.50 -16.43 15.56
CA ASN A 109 -29.62 -15.27 15.35
C ASN A 109 -30.34 -13.94 15.62
N ARG A 110 -31.38 -13.95 16.48
CA ARG A 110 -32.31 -12.82 16.58
C ARG A 110 -31.65 -11.55 17.11
N THR A 111 -30.81 -11.67 18.13
CA THR A 111 -30.15 -10.53 18.77
C THR A 111 -29.09 -9.92 17.85
N ALA A 112 -28.27 -10.76 17.23
CA ALA A 112 -27.24 -10.32 16.29
C ALA A 112 -27.88 -9.74 15.02
N ARG A 113 -28.96 -10.33 14.50
CA ARG A 113 -29.72 -9.76 13.37
C ARG A 113 -30.31 -8.41 13.71
N ASN A 114 -31.00 -8.29 14.84
CA ASN A 114 -31.57 -7.02 15.30
C ASN A 114 -30.48 -5.96 15.51
N TYR A 115 -29.33 -6.33 16.05
CA TYR A 115 -28.20 -5.42 16.17
C TYR A 115 -27.71 -4.91 14.82
N LEU A 116 -27.45 -5.80 13.85
CA LEU A 116 -26.94 -5.38 12.54
C LEU A 116 -27.97 -4.58 11.75
N THR A 117 -29.25 -4.93 11.82
CA THR A 117 -30.29 -4.26 11.04
C THR A 117 -30.85 -3.01 11.73
N ALA A 118 -31.28 -3.10 12.99
CA ALA A 118 -31.92 -1.98 13.67
C ALA A 118 -30.90 -0.96 14.19
N ALA A 119 -29.81 -1.42 14.81
CA ALA A 119 -28.81 -0.51 15.38
C ALA A 119 -27.78 -0.04 14.34
N ARG A 120 -27.29 -0.95 13.50
CA ARG A 120 -26.25 -0.65 12.49
C ARG A 120 -26.80 -0.32 11.11
N ARG A 121 -28.11 -0.40 10.90
CA ARG A 121 -28.80 -0.08 9.64
C ARG A 121 -28.32 -0.86 8.41
N ILE A 122 -27.68 -2.01 8.61
CA ILE A 122 -27.31 -2.91 7.52
C ILE A 122 -28.59 -3.52 6.94
N ASP A 123 -28.76 -3.43 5.63
CA ASP A 123 -29.96 -3.93 4.97
C ASP A 123 -30.09 -5.47 5.08
N GLU A 124 -31.32 -5.98 5.18
CA GLU A 124 -31.61 -7.40 5.46
C GLU A 124 -31.14 -8.36 4.36
N ASP A 125 -31.08 -7.90 3.11
CA ASP A 125 -30.54 -8.68 1.99
C ASP A 125 -29.04 -8.95 2.16
N VAL A 126 -28.29 -7.97 2.66
CA VAL A 126 -26.86 -8.11 2.96
C VAL A 126 -26.65 -8.95 4.22
N THR A 127 -27.30 -8.62 5.34
CA THR A 127 -27.14 -9.40 6.58
C THR A 127 -27.59 -10.85 6.38
N GLY A 128 -28.76 -11.05 5.76
CA GLY A 128 -29.36 -12.35 5.50
C GLY A 128 -28.44 -13.26 4.67
N PHE A 129 -27.74 -12.70 3.68
CA PHE A 129 -26.74 -13.42 2.89
C PHE A 129 -25.62 -14.02 3.75
N PHE A 130 -24.99 -13.21 4.60
CA PHE A 130 -23.87 -13.67 5.43
C PHE A 130 -24.31 -14.59 6.58
N PHE A 131 -25.51 -14.40 7.14
CA PHE A 131 -26.09 -15.34 8.10
C PHE A 131 -26.40 -16.70 7.46
N ALA A 132 -26.96 -16.72 6.25
CA ALA A 132 -27.29 -17.97 5.54
C ALA A 132 -26.04 -18.80 5.22
N ARG A 133 -24.93 -18.13 4.88
CA ARG A 133 -23.62 -18.78 4.68
C ARG A 133 -22.94 -19.21 5.97
N GLY A 134 -23.40 -18.69 7.12
CA GLY A 134 -22.76 -18.91 8.41
C GLY A 134 -21.39 -18.23 8.54
N ASP A 135 -21.18 -17.17 7.76
CA ASP A 135 -20.03 -16.26 7.87
C ASP A 135 -20.27 -15.22 8.97
N ILE A 136 -21.54 -14.96 9.31
CA ILE A 136 -21.95 -14.25 10.50
C ILE A 136 -22.93 -15.12 11.28
N TYR A 137 -22.80 -15.17 12.61
CA TYR A 137 -23.76 -15.84 13.48
C TYR A 137 -23.76 -15.23 14.88
N GLU A 138 -24.74 -15.60 15.70
CA GLU A 138 -24.87 -15.20 17.09
C GLU A 138 -24.25 -16.24 18.03
N ASP A 139 -23.37 -15.81 18.95
CA ASP A 139 -22.85 -16.72 19.97
C ASP A 139 -23.88 -17.01 21.07
N ALA A 140 -23.90 -18.25 21.58
CA ALA A 140 -24.90 -18.72 22.53
C ALA A 140 -24.76 -18.16 23.95
N ALA A 141 -23.55 -17.77 24.37
CA ALA A 141 -23.29 -17.43 25.77
C ALA A 141 -23.57 -15.95 26.07
N HIS A 142 -23.31 -15.09 25.09
CA HIS A 142 -23.31 -13.65 25.26
C HIS A 142 -24.11 -12.92 24.18
N HIS A 143 -24.66 -13.64 23.19
CA HIS A 143 -25.43 -13.06 22.09
C HIS A 143 -24.65 -11.98 21.32
N ASN A 144 -23.33 -12.12 21.19
CA ASN A 144 -22.51 -11.28 20.32
C ASN A 144 -22.69 -11.67 18.86
N ALA A 145 -22.52 -10.71 17.96
CA ALA A 145 -22.35 -10.99 16.54
C ALA A 145 -20.92 -11.49 16.29
N VAL A 146 -20.78 -12.72 15.80
CA VAL A 146 -19.51 -13.35 15.45
C VAL A 146 -19.32 -13.28 13.93
N PHE A 147 -18.20 -12.69 13.51
CA PHE A 147 -17.79 -12.59 12.10
C PHE A 147 -16.67 -13.59 11.84
N VAL A 148 -16.92 -14.56 10.96
CA VAL A 148 -16.03 -15.70 10.71
C VAL A 148 -15.18 -15.44 9.48
N GLY A 149 -13.88 -15.65 9.62
CA GLY A 149 -12.94 -15.64 8.52
C GLY A 149 -12.47 -17.05 8.18
N ARG A 150 -12.38 -17.34 6.88
CA ARG A 150 -12.17 -18.70 6.34
C ARG A 150 -11.00 -18.72 5.35
N ASP A 151 -10.28 -19.83 5.31
CA ASP A 151 -9.31 -20.11 4.24
C ASP A 151 -10.01 -20.46 2.91
N GLU A 152 -9.23 -20.78 1.88
CA GLU A 152 -9.74 -21.11 0.54
C GLU A 152 -10.62 -22.37 0.52
N ASP A 153 -10.33 -23.32 1.42
CA ASP A 153 -11.10 -24.56 1.59
C ASP A 153 -12.41 -24.34 2.37
N GLY A 154 -12.68 -23.11 2.80
CA GLY A 154 -13.86 -22.75 3.58
C GLY A 154 -13.76 -23.10 5.05
N ILE A 155 -12.58 -23.49 5.54
CA ILE A 155 -12.36 -23.85 6.95
C ILE A 155 -12.23 -22.56 7.77
N PRO A 156 -12.99 -22.40 8.87
CA PRO A 156 -12.81 -21.29 9.79
C PRO A 156 -11.40 -21.24 10.38
N ARG A 157 -10.72 -20.10 10.22
CA ARG A 157 -9.39 -19.83 10.81
C ARG A 157 -9.38 -18.62 11.73
N TYR A 158 -10.42 -17.79 11.66
CA TYR A 158 -10.55 -16.55 12.40
C TYR A 158 -12.00 -16.34 12.83
N ALA A 159 -12.20 -15.71 13.99
CA ALA A 159 -13.49 -15.16 14.37
C ALA A 159 -13.34 -13.88 15.18
N HIS A 160 -14.13 -12.86 14.85
CA HIS A 160 -14.26 -11.63 15.61
C HIS A 160 -15.61 -11.57 16.31
N SER A 161 -15.62 -11.40 17.62
CA SER A 161 -16.84 -11.26 18.42
C SER A 161 -17.11 -9.79 18.71
N LYS A 162 -18.31 -9.32 18.34
CA LYS A 162 -18.79 -7.95 18.56
C LYS A 162 -20.04 -7.93 19.43
N GLY A 163 -19.99 -7.19 20.54
CA GLY A 163 -21.12 -7.00 21.45
C GLY A 163 -22.33 -6.34 20.79
N THR A 164 -23.51 -6.85 21.11
CA THR A 164 -24.81 -6.37 20.57
C THR A 164 -25.48 -5.31 21.44
N ALA A 165 -25.13 -5.24 22.73
CA ALA A 165 -25.67 -4.26 23.70
C ALA A 165 -24.61 -3.29 24.28
N GLY A 166 -23.36 -3.33 23.78
CA GLY A 166 -22.27 -2.50 24.29
C GLY A 166 -21.06 -2.44 23.36
N ASN A 167 -19.92 -2.03 23.91
CA ASN A 167 -18.69 -1.77 23.13
C ASN A 167 -17.72 -2.96 23.05
N PHE A 168 -18.12 -4.12 23.55
CA PHE A 168 -17.28 -5.33 23.52
C PHE A 168 -16.85 -5.66 22.09
N ARG A 169 -15.55 -5.88 21.89
CA ARG A 169 -14.97 -6.39 20.65
C ARG A 169 -13.74 -7.20 20.99
N LEU A 170 -13.65 -8.42 20.48
CA LEU A 170 -12.51 -9.30 20.75
C LEU A 170 -12.35 -10.36 19.66
N ASP A 171 -11.11 -10.61 19.24
CA ASP A 171 -10.79 -11.77 18.39
C ASP A 171 -10.83 -13.05 19.25
N VAL A 172 -11.48 -14.09 18.74
CA VAL A 172 -11.59 -15.38 19.44
C VAL A 172 -10.19 -15.98 19.60
N LYS A 173 -9.92 -16.58 20.76
CA LYS A 173 -8.62 -17.19 21.08
C LYS A 173 -8.20 -18.18 19.99
N GLY A 174 -6.94 -18.08 19.55
CA GLY A 174 -6.37 -18.92 18.50
C GLY A 174 -6.68 -18.46 17.07
N SER A 175 -7.42 -17.36 16.89
CA SER A 175 -7.70 -16.80 15.55
C SER A 175 -6.42 -16.42 14.82
N ASP A 176 -6.34 -16.81 13.55
CA ASP A 176 -5.27 -16.40 12.65
C ASP A 176 -5.68 -15.13 11.88
N LYS A 177 -4.96 -14.03 12.14
CA LYS A 177 -5.22 -12.72 11.52
C LYS A 177 -4.92 -12.66 10.02
N ALA A 178 -4.39 -13.73 9.43
CA ALA A 178 -4.23 -13.83 7.98
C ALA A 178 -5.56 -14.10 7.26
N PHE A 179 -6.55 -14.64 7.97
CA PHE A 179 -7.80 -15.15 7.40
C PHE A 179 -9.03 -14.41 7.92
N ASN A 180 -8.95 -13.09 8.08
CA ASN A 180 -10.05 -12.31 8.63
C ASN A 180 -11.37 -12.42 7.82
N PHE A 181 -12.44 -11.86 8.39
CA PHE A 181 -13.75 -11.80 7.74
C PHE A 181 -13.65 -11.16 6.35
N CYS A 182 -14.09 -11.90 5.34
CA CYS A 182 -14.03 -11.46 3.95
C CYS A 182 -15.15 -12.09 3.11
N TYR A 183 -15.38 -11.49 1.95
CA TYR A 183 -16.15 -12.05 0.85
C TYR A 183 -15.27 -12.13 -0.40
N ARG A 184 -15.30 -13.28 -1.06
CA ARG A 184 -14.49 -13.57 -2.24
C ARG A 184 -15.38 -13.61 -3.48
N GLY A 185 -15.31 -12.57 -4.30
CA GLY A 185 -15.96 -12.50 -5.62
C GLY A 185 -15.07 -13.02 -6.74
N GLU A 186 -15.55 -12.99 -7.99
CA GLU A 186 -14.79 -13.41 -9.17
C GLU A 186 -14.04 -12.27 -9.87
N GLY A 187 -14.40 -11.03 -9.55
CA GLY A 187 -13.83 -9.82 -10.11
C GLY A 187 -12.39 -9.56 -9.68
N ASP A 188 -11.79 -8.55 -10.32
CA ASP A 188 -10.40 -8.14 -10.17
C ASP A 188 -10.19 -7.02 -9.13
N ARG A 189 -11.26 -6.60 -8.42
CA ARG A 189 -11.20 -5.53 -7.41
C ARG A 189 -11.37 -6.07 -6.01
N LEU A 190 -10.53 -5.58 -5.11
CA LEU A 190 -10.61 -5.83 -3.68
C LEU A 190 -10.88 -4.52 -2.93
N PHE A 191 -11.91 -4.49 -2.08
CA PHE A 191 -12.18 -3.38 -1.16
C PHE A 191 -11.81 -3.79 0.26
N VAL A 192 -10.99 -2.99 0.94
CA VAL A 192 -10.38 -3.32 2.23
C VAL A 192 -10.86 -2.37 3.31
N PHE A 193 -11.42 -2.89 4.41
CA PHE A 193 -12.06 -2.11 5.48
C PHE A 193 -11.41 -2.38 6.83
N GLU A 194 -11.51 -1.42 7.75
CA GLU A 194 -11.00 -1.59 9.12
C GLU A 194 -11.78 -2.66 9.88
N ALA A 195 -13.11 -2.61 9.85
CA ALA A 195 -13.97 -3.56 10.58
C ALA A 195 -15.05 -4.23 9.70
N PRO A 196 -15.61 -5.36 10.15
CA PRO A 196 -16.65 -6.07 9.39
C PRO A 196 -17.92 -5.25 9.18
N VAL A 197 -18.28 -4.40 10.15
CA VAL A 197 -19.48 -3.56 10.06
C VAL A 197 -19.33 -2.51 8.96
N ASP A 198 -18.14 -1.95 8.77
CA ASP A 198 -17.87 -0.99 7.69
C ASP A 198 -17.95 -1.64 6.32
N LEU A 199 -17.41 -2.85 6.18
CA LEU A 199 -17.55 -3.67 4.98
C LEU A 199 -19.03 -3.86 4.63
N LEU A 200 -19.84 -4.34 5.58
CA LEU A 200 -21.28 -4.53 5.36
C LEU A 200 -22.00 -3.21 5.04
N SER A 201 -21.55 -2.11 5.66
CA SER A 201 -22.14 -0.80 5.44
C SER A 201 -21.88 -0.31 4.02
N PHE A 202 -20.65 -0.50 3.53
CA PHE A 202 -20.27 -0.21 2.15
C PHE A 202 -21.08 -1.01 1.15
N LEU A 203 -21.35 -2.30 1.41
CA LEU A 203 -22.21 -3.12 0.55
C LEU A 203 -23.63 -2.55 0.43
N CYS A 204 -24.16 -1.98 1.52
CA CYS A 204 -25.48 -1.34 1.52
C CYS A 204 -25.48 -0.02 0.72
N LEU A 205 -24.39 0.73 0.75
CA LEU A 205 -24.22 1.99 0.00
C LEU A 205 -23.98 1.74 -1.50
N PHE A 206 -23.29 0.65 -1.85
CA PHE A 206 -22.88 0.33 -3.23
C PHE A 206 -23.39 -1.05 -3.68
N LYS A 207 -24.71 -1.26 -3.62
CA LYS A 207 -25.34 -2.58 -3.88
C LYS A 207 -25.19 -3.14 -5.29
N LYS A 208 -24.92 -2.30 -6.29
CA LYS A 208 -24.97 -2.74 -7.70
C LYS A 208 -23.88 -3.78 -7.97
N ALA A 209 -24.31 -5.03 -8.19
CA ALA A 209 -23.44 -6.16 -8.52
C ALA A 209 -22.27 -6.37 -7.53
N TRP A 210 -22.50 -6.06 -6.24
CA TRP A 210 -21.46 -6.12 -5.22
C TRP A 210 -20.82 -7.51 -5.13
N GLN A 211 -21.61 -8.58 -5.28
CA GLN A 211 -21.14 -9.97 -5.24
C GLN A 211 -20.09 -10.34 -6.30
N LYS A 212 -19.90 -9.50 -7.34
CA LYS A 212 -18.83 -9.70 -8.31
C LYS A 212 -17.46 -9.38 -7.72
N GLN A 213 -17.36 -8.43 -6.81
CA GLN A 213 -16.08 -7.96 -6.28
C GLN A 213 -15.72 -8.66 -4.96
N SER A 214 -14.46 -8.49 -4.54
CA SER A 214 -13.98 -9.02 -3.28
C SER A 214 -13.94 -7.93 -2.20
N TYR A 215 -14.21 -8.32 -0.95
CA TYR A 215 -14.22 -7.42 0.20
C TYR A 215 -13.51 -8.08 1.38
N LEU A 216 -12.68 -7.33 2.08
CA LEU A 216 -11.87 -7.82 3.20
C LEU A 216 -11.98 -6.86 4.38
N SER A 217 -12.21 -7.38 5.59
CA SER A 217 -12.01 -6.64 6.82
C SER A 217 -10.66 -7.00 7.45
N LEU A 218 -9.90 -5.98 7.87
CA LEU A 218 -8.60 -6.13 8.51
C LEU A 218 -8.66 -6.39 10.02
N GLY A 219 -9.83 -6.23 10.65
CA GLY A 219 -9.99 -6.38 12.10
C GLY A 219 -9.09 -5.39 12.87
N GLY A 220 -9.03 -4.14 12.40
CA GLY A 220 -8.09 -3.11 12.79
C GLY A 220 -7.24 -2.63 11.61
N VAL A 221 -5.99 -2.23 11.87
CA VAL A 221 -5.09 -1.61 10.87
C VAL A 221 -3.93 -2.52 10.44
N GLY A 222 -4.04 -3.83 10.64
CA GLY A 222 -2.96 -4.78 10.34
C GLY A 222 -2.88 -5.21 8.87
N GLU A 223 -1.67 -5.49 8.39
CA GLU A 223 -1.39 -5.86 6.99
C GLU A 223 -1.57 -7.35 6.66
N LYS A 224 -1.51 -8.23 7.67
CA LYS A 224 -1.44 -9.70 7.47
C LYS A 224 -2.58 -10.24 6.61
N ALA A 225 -3.81 -9.82 6.90
CA ALA A 225 -4.99 -10.26 6.16
C ALA A 225 -4.94 -9.82 4.70
N LEU A 226 -4.49 -8.58 4.43
CA LEU A 226 -4.38 -8.06 3.08
C LEU A 226 -3.37 -8.84 2.25
N LEU A 227 -2.15 -9.00 2.76
CA LEU A 227 -1.09 -9.70 2.04
C LEU A 227 -1.45 -11.16 1.79
N ARG A 228 -2.06 -11.83 2.77
CA ARG A 228 -2.55 -13.20 2.58
C ARG A 228 -3.63 -13.27 1.51
N PHE A 229 -4.62 -12.36 1.56
CA PHE A 229 -5.70 -12.34 0.58
C PHE A 229 -5.18 -12.12 -0.85
N LEU A 230 -4.23 -11.22 -1.06
CA LEU A 230 -3.63 -10.98 -2.38
C LEU A 230 -2.80 -12.18 -2.85
N SER A 231 -2.10 -12.87 -1.95
CA SER A 231 -1.38 -14.12 -2.28
C SER A 231 -2.33 -15.24 -2.71
N ASP A 232 -3.47 -15.37 -2.04
CA ASP A 232 -4.51 -16.36 -2.35
C ASP A 232 -5.25 -15.98 -3.66
N ARG A 233 -5.30 -14.69 -3.99
CA ARG A 233 -6.08 -14.16 -5.12
C ARG A 233 -5.24 -13.39 -6.13
N PRO A 234 -4.44 -14.07 -6.97
CA PRO A 234 -3.65 -13.42 -8.01
C PRO A 234 -4.49 -12.78 -9.12
N ASN A 235 -5.81 -13.03 -9.16
CA ASN A 235 -6.73 -12.40 -10.10
C ASN A 235 -7.04 -10.93 -9.76
N ILE A 236 -6.74 -10.49 -8.54
CA ILE A 236 -6.93 -9.09 -8.13
C ILE A 236 -5.89 -8.21 -8.81
N LYS A 237 -6.34 -7.09 -9.37
CA LYS A 237 -5.50 -6.07 -10.01
C LYS A 237 -5.59 -4.72 -9.30
N THR A 238 -6.75 -4.42 -8.72
CA THR A 238 -7.02 -3.13 -8.08
C THR A 238 -7.45 -3.31 -6.63
N VAL A 239 -6.79 -2.58 -5.72
CA VAL A 239 -7.09 -2.56 -4.30
C VAL A 239 -7.63 -1.19 -3.93
N TYR A 240 -8.79 -1.13 -3.29
CA TYR A 240 -9.39 0.07 -2.71
C TYR A 240 -9.29 0.01 -1.19
N LEU A 241 -8.43 0.84 -0.62
CA LEU A 241 -8.31 1.02 0.82
C LEU A 241 -9.44 1.93 1.31
N CYS A 242 -10.33 1.36 2.12
CA CYS A 242 -11.56 1.96 2.61
C CYS A 242 -11.56 2.00 4.15
N LEU A 243 -10.40 2.28 4.77
CA LEU A 243 -10.27 2.38 6.23
C LEU A 243 -10.89 3.70 6.73
N ASP A 244 -11.02 3.79 8.06
CA ASP A 244 -11.63 4.92 8.75
C ASP A 244 -10.96 6.25 8.38
N SER A 245 -11.76 7.31 8.45
CA SER A 245 -11.35 8.70 8.24
C SER A 245 -10.79 9.32 9.53
N ASP A 246 -9.91 8.61 10.22
CA ASP A 246 -9.15 9.15 11.34
C ASP A 246 -7.65 9.03 11.11
N GLN A 247 -6.85 9.53 12.05
CA GLN A 247 -5.39 9.51 11.91
C GLN A 247 -4.85 8.08 11.75
N ALA A 248 -5.39 7.12 12.52
CA ALA A 248 -4.93 5.74 12.46
C ALA A 248 -5.27 5.08 11.12
N GLY A 249 -6.48 5.30 10.60
CA GLY A 249 -6.89 4.83 9.28
C GLY A 249 -6.10 5.49 8.14
N ASN A 250 -5.79 6.78 8.26
CA ASN A 250 -4.92 7.51 7.32
C ASN A 250 -3.52 6.91 7.26
N ASP A 251 -2.86 6.78 8.40
CA ASP A 251 -1.48 6.27 8.49
C ASP A 251 -1.41 4.80 8.04
N ALA A 252 -2.45 4.03 8.37
CA ALA A 252 -2.58 2.66 7.89
C ALA A 252 -2.72 2.58 6.37
N CYS A 253 -3.50 3.46 5.73
CA CYS A 253 -3.64 3.45 4.28
C CYS A 253 -2.31 3.71 3.56
N SER A 254 -1.52 4.69 4.01
CA SER A 254 -0.21 5.00 3.44
C SER A 254 0.74 3.80 3.58
N ARG A 255 0.84 3.24 4.79
CA ARG A 255 1.68 2.06 5.06
C ARG A 255 1.24 0.83 4.27
N LEU A 256 -0.07 0.58 4.16
CA LEU A 256 -0.58 -0.57 3.40
C LEU A 256 -0.31 -0.43 1.90
N ALA A 257 -0.43 0.78 1.34
CA ALA A 257 -0.12 1.02 -0.07
C ALA A 257 1.34 0.66 -0.40
N GLU A 258 2.29 0.98 0.49
CA GLU A 258 3.70 0.60 0.34
C GLU A 258 3.93 -0.92 0.45
N LEU A 259 3.18 -1.59 1.33
CA LEU A 259 3.33 -3.04 1.59
C LEU A 259 2.66 -3.91 0.52
N VAL A 260 1.67 -3.39 -0.19
CA VAL A 260 1.04 -4.12 -1.31
C VAL A 260 2.13 -4.42 -2.36
N PRO A 261 2.24 -5.67 -2.87
CA PRO A 261 3.27 -6.03 -3.84
C PRO A 261 3.24 -5.18 -5.11
N GLU A 262 4.32 -5.23 -5.89
CA GLU A 262 4.35 -4.63 -7.23
C GLU A 262 3.31 -5.27 -8.16
N GLY A 263 2.85 -4.50 -9.15
CA GLY A 263 1.86 -4.96 -10.14
C GLY A 263 0.40 -4.67 -9.78
N TYR A 264 0.12 -4.18 -8.57
CA TYR A 264 -1.24 -3.79 -8.15
C TYR A 264 -1.45 -2.28 -8.28
N THR A 265 -2.65 -1.89 -8.70
CA THR A 265 -3.13 -0.50 -8.55
C THR A 265 -3.77 -0.34 -7.19
N VAL A 266 -3.33 0.65 -6.40
CA VAL A 266 -3.91 0.96 -5.09
C VAL A 266 -4.58 2.32 -5.13
N HIS A 267 -5.82 2.35 -4.65
CA HIS A 267 -6.65 3.54 -4.48
C HIS A 267 -7.10 3.64 -3.04
N ARG A 268 -7.53 4.84 -2.64
CA ARG A 268 -8.13 5.07 -1.34
C ARG A 268 -9.47 5.77 -1.48
N LEU A 269 -10.47 5.23 -0.79
CA LEU A 269 -11.81 5.82 -0.69
C LEU A 269 -12.01 6.25 0.76
N VAL A 270 -12.15 7.56 0.98
CA VAL A 270 -12.33 8.13 2.31
C VAL A 270 -13.83 8.32 2.56
N PRO A 271 -14.41 7.71 3.64
CA PRO A 271 -15.82 7.87 3.93
C PRO A 271 -16.17 9.34 4.22
N LEU A 272 -17.44 9.73 3.97
CA LEU A 272 -17.92 11.09 4.24
C LEU A 272 -17.81 11.47 5.72
N PHE A 273 -18.20 10.53 6.59
CA PHE A 273 -18.11 10.64 8.04
C PHE A 273 -16.89 9.88 8.57
N LYS A 274 -16.85 9.58 9.88
CA LYS A 274 -15.70 8.92 10.48
C LYS A 274 -15.46 7.53 9.89
N ASP A 275 -16.51 6.74 9.73
CA ASP A 275 -16.46 5.38 9.21
C ASP A 275 -17.64 5.12 8.24
N TRP A 276 -17.65 3.96 7.57
CA TRP A 276 -18.69 3.65 6.59
C TRP A 276 -20.03 3.34 7.23
N ASN A 277 -20.05 2.90 8.50
CA ASN A 277 -21.30 2.70 9.23
C ASN A 277 -22.00 4.02 9.56
N GLU A 278 -21.25 5.05 9.96
CA GLU A 278 -21.77 6.40 10.15
C GLU A 278 -22.36 6.95 8.84
N VAL A 279 -21.66 6.77 7.70
CA VAL A 279 -22.19 7.14 6.37
C VAL A 279 -23.53 6.45 6.09
N LEU A 280 -23.63 5.15 6.37
CA LEU A 280 -24.88 4.42 6.19
C LEU A 280 -25.98 4.89 7.15
N GLN A 281 -25.64 5.18 8.40
CA GLN A 281 -26.58 5.65 9.40
C GLN A 281 -27.19 7.00 9.02
N HIS A 282 -26.37 7.90 8.47
CA HIS A 282 -26.76 9.22 7.98
C HIS A 282 -27.20 9.23 6.51
N ARG A 283 -27.38 8.07 5.85
CA ARG A 283 -27.66 8.00 4.40
C ARG A 283 -28.85 8.85 3.92
N ALA A 284 -29.85 9.05 4.78
CA ALA A 284 -31.05 9.83 4.47
C ALA A 284 -30.81 11.35 4.51
N GLU A 285 -29.75 11.80 5.18
CA GLU A 285 -29.34 13.21 5.30
C GLU A 285 -28.41 13.62 4.14
N ILE A 286 -27.83 12.64 3.44
CA ILE A 286 -26.93 12.85 2.29
C ILE A 286 -27.76 13.02 1.02
N THR A 287 -28.04 14.27 0.65
CA THR A 287 -28.99 14.61 -0.43
C THR A 287 -28.41 14.51 -1.85
N ASP A 288 -27.09 14.48 -2.00
CA ASP A 288 -26.41 14.40 -3.30
C ASP A 288 -25.82 13.01 -3.61
N GLY A 289 -26.06 12.03 -2.73
CA GLY A 289 -25.55 10.66 -2.88
C GLY A 289 -24.02 10.52 -2.75
N LYS A 290 -23.31 11.57 -2.30
CA LYS A 290 -21.85 11.53 -2.13
C LYS A 290 -21.46 10.88 -0.81
N TYR A 291 -21.41 9.56 -0.80
CA TYR A 291 -20.96 8.78 0.36
C TYR A 291 -19.45 8.86 0.62
N ILE A 292 -18.68 9.35 -0.36
CA ILE A 292 -17.22 9.41 -0.36
C ILE A 292 -16.82 10.87 -0.20
N ARG A 293 -16.04 11.21 0.84
CA ARG A 293 -15.48 12.56 1.01
C ARG A 293 -14.43 12.85 -0.04
N GLU A 294 -13.55 11.89 -0.25
CA GLU A 294 -12.37 12.00 -1.09
C GLU A 294 -12.02 10.63 -1.68
N ALA A 295 -11.69 10.60 -2.97
CA ALA A 295 -11.16 9.43 -3.65
C ALA A 295 -9.75 9.75 -4.15
N VAL A 296 -8.75 9.13 -3.54
CA VAL A 296 -7.35 9.28 -3.93
C VAL A 296 -6.99 8.12 -4.85
N TYR A 297 -6.80 8.44 -6.14
CA TYR A 297 -6.37 7.49 -7.14
C TYR A 297 -4.85 7.47 -7.27
N GLY A 298 -4.30 6.34 -7.71
CA GLY A 298 -2.86 6.20 -7.94
C GLY A 298 -1.97 6.30 -6.68
N LEU A 299 -2.42 5.82 -5.51
CA LEU A 299 -1.52 5.69 -4.35
C LEU A 299 -0.35 4.74 -4.66
N LYS A 300 -0.62 3.75 -5.51
CA LYS A 300 0.38 2.91 -6.17
C LYS A 300 -0.17 2.56 -7.54
N GLU A 301 0.65 2.66 -8.57
CA GLU A 301 0.33 2.21 -9.91
C GLU A 301 1.37 1.18 -10.35
N PRO A 302 0.95 0.13 -11.07
CA PRO A 302 1.92 -0.77 -11.67
C PRO A 302 2.80 0.04 -12.64
N PRO A 303 4.11 -0.24 -12.71
CA PRO A 303 4.92 0.31 -13.78
C PRO A 303 4.29 -0.05 -15.13
N GLN A 304 4.11 0.93 -16.00
CA GLN A 304 3.59 0.69 -17.34
C GLN A 304 4.56 -0.27 -18.06
N GLU A 305 4.06 -1.42 -18.50
CA GLU A 305 4.82 -2.28 -19.42
C GLU A 305 4.97 -1.51 -20.73
N GLU A 306 6.12 -0.85 -20.93
CA GLU A 306 6.46 -0.24 -22.21
C GLU A 306 6.69 -1.35 -23.25
N THR A 307 5.63 -1.73 -23.96
CA THR A 307 5.77 -2.59 -25.12
C THR A 307 6.35 -1.78 -26.28
N VAL A 308 7.49 -2.22 -26.82
CA VAL A 308 8.11 -1.58 -27.98
C VAL A 308 7.34 -1.98 -29.25
N GLU A 309 6.64 -1.02 -29.86
CA GLU A 309 5.99 -1.22 -31.14
C GLU A 309 7.04 -1.31 -32.26
N ILE A 310 7.06 -2.44 -32.98
CA ILE A 310 7.97 -2.66 -34.10
C ILE A 310 7.20 -2.45 -35.41
N ILE A 311 7.49 -1.37 -36.12
CA ILE A 311 6.93 -1.06 -37.44
C ILE A 311 7.95 -1.34 -38.55
N ARG A 312 7.50 -1.63 -39.78
CA ARG A 312 8.41 -1.77 -40.92
C ARG A 312 8.80 -0.40 -41.45
N MET A 313 10.07 -0.22 -41.78
CA MET A 313 10.53 1.03 -42.42
C MET A 313 9.82 1.31 -43.77
N SER A 314 9.36 0.28 -44.47
CA SER A 314 8.56 0.43 -45.70
C SER A 314 7.17 1.03 -45.50
N GLU A 315 6.68 1.04 -44.26
CA GLU A 315 5.38 1.60 -43.88
C GLU A 315 5.53 3.05 -43.36
N VAL A 316 6.75 3.56 -43.26
CA VAL A 316 7.05 4.93 -42.81
C VAL A 316 7.11 5.86 -44.02
N ASP A 317 6.15 6.78 -44.10
CA ASP A 317 6.13 7.79 -45.16
C ASP A 317 7.29 8.79 -45.02
N THR A 318 7.85 9.23 -46.15
CA THR A 318 8.85 10.30 -46.18
C THR A 318 8.22 11.64 -45.78
N GLN A 319 8.87 12.39 -44.90
CA GLN A 319 8.41 13.70 -44.45
C GLN A 319 9.40 14.80 -44.83
N THR A 320 8.88 15.97 -45.22
CA THR A 320 9.68 17.18 -45.45
C THR A 320 10.08 17.80 -44.12
N VAL A 321 11.35 18.22 -44.00
CA VAL A 321 11.85 18.91 -42.81
C VAL A 321 11.60 20.40 -42.95
N GLU A 322 10.82 20.98 -42.03
CA GLU A 322 10.71 22.42 -41.88
C GLU A 322 11.87 22.96 -41.03
N TRP A 323 12.37 24.15 -41.36
CA TRP A 323 13.59 24.69 -40.76
C TRP A 323 13.34 26.04 -40.10
N LEU A 324 13.82 26.17 -38.86
CA LEU A 324 14.03 27.48 -38.25
C LEU A 324 15.25 28.16 -38.88
N TRP A 325 16.36 27.42 -39.02
CA TRP A 325 17.58 27.90 -39.65
C TRP A 325 18.25 26.78 -40.42
N GLU A 326 18.17 26.80 -41.74
CA GLU A 326 18.72 25.76 -42.60
C GLU A 326 20.25 25.92 -42.77
N PRO A 327 21.07 24.84 -42.67
CA PRO A 327 20.74 23.45 -42.36
C PRO A 327 20.95 23.07 -40.87
N TYR A 328 20.89 24.04 -39.95
CA TYR A 328 21.32 23.88 -38.55
C TYR A 328 20.19 23.50 -37.58
N ILE A 329 19.04 24.20 -37.62
CA ILE A 329 17.96 24.07 -36.64
C ILE A 329 16.65 23.73 -37.34
N PRO A 330 16.22 22.46 -37.33
CA PRO A 330 14.91 22.04 -37.84
C PRO A 330 13.79 22.22 -36.81
N PHE A 331 12.57 22.48 -37.27
CA PHE A 331 11.37 22.47 -36.42
C PHE A 331 11.01 21.04 -36.00
N GLY A 332 10.37 20.91 -34.82
CA GLY A 332 9.89 19.63 -34.29
C GLY A 332 10.97 18.66 -33.80
N LYS A 333 12.24 19.11 -33.71
CA LYS A 333 13.37 18.27 -33.28
C LYS A 333 14.18 18.99 -32.21
N VAL A 334 14.83 18.20 -31.34
CA VAL A 334 15.74 18.72 -30.32
C VAL A 334 17.08 19.05 -30.96
N THR A 335 17.57 20.27 -30.74
CA THR A 335 18.88 20.73 -31.21
C THR A 335 19.76 21.06 -30.00
N ILE A 336 20.98 20.52 -29.97
CA ILE A 336 21.95 20.78 -28.91
C ILE A 336 22.98 21.80 -29.40
N VAL A 337 23.12 22.91 -28.68
CA VAL A 337 24.16 23.93 -28.93
C VAL A 337 25.33 23.68 -27.99
N GLN A 338 26.48 23.28 -28.53
CA GLN A 338 27.69 22.98 -27.77
C GLN A 338 28.85 23.91 -28.17
N GLY A 339 29.69 24.26 -27.19
CA GLY A 339 30.86 25.12 -27.37
C GLY A 339 31.61 25.28 -26.04
N ASN A 340 32.87 25.72 -26.11
CA ASN A 340 33.71 25.89 -24.92
C ASN A 340 33.11 26.93 -23.94
N PRO A 341 33.43 26.86 -22.63
CA PRO A 341 33.07 27.90 -21.68
C PRO A 341 33.53 29.28 -22.17
N GLY A 342 32.66 30.29 -22.07
CA GLY A 342 32.97 31.67 -22.48
C GLY A 342 32.84 31.99 -23.98
N GLU A 343 32.54 31.02 -24.86
CA GLU A 343 32.44 31.27 -26.31
C GLU A 343 31.06 31.72 -26.80
N GLY A 344 30.26 32.30 -25.90
CA GLY A 344 29.03 33.00 -26.31
C GLY A 344 27.82 32.12 -26.63
N LYS A 345 27.74 30.88 -26.11
CA LYS A 345 26.55 30.01 -26.25
C LYS A 345 25.25 30.70 -25.81
N THR A 346 25.25 31.29 -24.61
CA THR A 346 24.12 32.04 -24.08
C THR A 346 23.80 33.25 -24.97
N THR A 347 24.83 33.97 -25.41
CA THR A 347 24.66 35.12 -26.32
C THR A 347 24.01 34.70 -27.64
N PHE A 348 24.44 33.58 -28.21
CA PHE A 348 23.86 32.99 -29.40
C PHE A 348 22.39 32.62 -29.19
N ALA A 349 22.07 31.91 -28.10
CA ALA A 349 20.71 31.50 -27.79
C ALA A 349 19.76 32.71 -27.65
N LEU A 350 20.20 33.77 -26.97
CA LEU A 350 19.40 34.99 -26.79
C LEU A 350 19.22 35.77 -28.09
N ARG A 351 20.23 35.83 -28.95
CA ARG A 351 20.10 36.46 -30.29
C ARG A 351 19.18 35.67 -31.21
N LEU A 352 19.23 34.34 -31.14
CA LEU A 352 18.28 33.49 -31.86
C LEU A 352 16.86 33.73 -31.35
N ALA A 353 16.66 33.79 -30.02
CA ALA A 353 15.38 34.13 -29.43
C ALA A 353 14.86 35.49 -29.92
N ALA A 354 15.71 36.52 -29.93
CA ALA A 354 15.35 37.85 -30.42
C ALA A 354 14.92 37.84 -31.90
N ALA A 355 15.65 37.11 -32.76
CA ALA A 355 15.27 36.95 -34.16
C ALA A 355 13.89 36.28 -34.31
N CYS A 356 13.61 35.27 -33.49
CA CYS A 356 12.33 34.56 -33.47
C CYS A 356 11.17 35.45 -33.01
N THR A 357 11.38 36.32 -32.01
CA THR A 357 10.31 37.16 -31.47
C THR A 357 10.01 38.40 -32.31
N THR A 358 10.96 38.84 -33.15
CA THR A 358 10.81 40.04 -33.99
C THR A 358 10.59 39.75 -35.47
N GLY A 359 10.87 38.52 -35.93
CA GLY A 359 10.90 38.18 -37.34
C GLY A 359 12.20 38.62 -38.03
N GLY A 360 13.19 39.04 -37.22
CA GLY A 360 14.56 39.26 -37.68
C GLY A 360 15.23 37.97 -38.12
N THR A 361 16.47 38.08 -38.61
CA THR A 361 17.22 36.94 -39.16
C THR A 361 18.66 36.94 -38.70
N LEU A 362 19.21 35.76 -38.45
CA LEU A 362 20.64 35.52 -38.37
C LEU A 362 21.23 35.25 -39.77
N PRO A 363 22.58 35.26 -39.97
CA PRO A 363 23.18 35.01 -41.27
C PRO A 363 22.70 33.69 -41.91
N GLY A 364 22.08 33.78 -43.08
CA GLY A 364 21.54 32.62 -43.82
C GLY A 364 20.20 32.09 -43.30
N MET A 365 19.61 32.70 -42.28
CA MET A 365 18.27 32.37 -41.80
C MET A 365 17.21 33.00 -42.73
N LYS A 366 16.19 32.21 -43.10
CA LYS A 366 15.06 32.72 -43.88
C LYS A 366 14.14 33.56 -42.97
N PRO A 367 13.53 34.65 -43.46
CA PRO A 367 12.55 35.40 -42.69
C PRO A 367 11.35 34.52 -42.33
N LEU A 368 10.92 34.61 -41.07
CA LEU A 368 9.74 33.91 -40.55
C LEU A 368 8.83 34.91 -39.83
N PRO A 369 7.51 34.70 -39.82
CA PRO A 369 6.62 35.49 -38.98
C PRO A 369 7.05 35.37 -37.51
N PRO A 370 7.09 36.47 -36.75
CA PRO A 370 7.53 36.40 -35.37
C PRO A 370 6.61 35.54 -34.49
N PHE A 371 7.20 34.79 -33.55
CA PHE A 371 6.49 33.86 -32.66
C PHE A 371 7.05 33.91 -31.22
N GLN A 372 6.36 33.23 -30.30
CA GLN A 372 6.73 33.22 -28.89
C GLN A 372 7.90 32.27 -28.62
N VAL A 373 8.80 32.67 -27.72
CA VAL A 373 9.95 31.88 -27.28
C VAL A 373 9.84 31.70 -25.78
N ILE A 374 9.92 30.45 -25.30
CA ILE A 374 10.16 30.16 -23.89
C ILE A 374 11.67 30.05 -23.69
N TYR A 375 12.23 30.86 -22.80
CA TYR A 375 13.64 30.80 -22.42
C TYR A 375 13.76 30.37 -20.97
N GLN A 376 14.45 29.26 -20.71
CA GLN A 376 14.70 28.76 -19.37
C GLN A 376 16.20 28.62 -19.13
N THR A 377 16.65 29.04 -17.95
CA THR A 377 18.04 28.95 -17.51
C THR A 377 18.09 28.63 -16.02
N ALA A 378 19.05 27.81 -15.61
CA ALA A 378 19.38 27.55 -14.21
C ALA A 378 20.69 28.23 -13.78
N GLU A 379 21.44 28.81 -14.72
CA GLU A 379 22.77 29.39 -14.47
C GLU A 379 22.73 30.92 -14.32
N ASP A 380 21.95 31.59 -15.16
CA ASP A 380 21.95 33.05 -15.30
C ASP A 380 20.70 33.67 -14.65
N GLY A 381 20.88 34.77 -13.90
CA GLY A 381 19.77 35.50 -13.32
C GLY A 381 18.89 36.18 -14.38
N LEU A 382 17.56 36.08 -14.22
CA LEU A 382 16.61 36.64 -15.18
C LEU A 382 16.70 38.17 -15.28
N GLY A 383 16.77 38.85 -14.12
CA GLY A 383 16.71 40.31 -14.04
C GLY A 383 18.05 41.01 -14.31
N ASP A 384 19.17 40.39 -13.93
CA ASP A 384 20.51 40.99 -13.99
C ASP A 384 21.30 40.56 -15.23
N THR A 385 20.98 39.43 -15.86
CA THR A 385 21.76 38.85 -16.95
C THR A 385 20.93 38.64 -18.21
N VAL A 386 19.83 37.88 -18.11
CA VAL A 386 19.03 37.50 -19.29
C VAL A 386 18.29 38.69 -19.89
N LYS A 387 17.52 39.43 -19.06
CA LYS A 387 16.71 40.56 -19.53
C LYS A 387 17.55 41.67 -20.16
N PRO A 388 18.67 42.15 -19.57
CA PRO A 388 19.51 43.14 -20.22
C PRO A 388 20.05 42.70 -21.60
N ARG A 389 20.45 41.43 -21.74
CA ARG A 389 20.96 40.88 -23.00
C ARG A 389 19.88 40.72 -24.06
N LEU A 390 18.64 40.41 -23.68
CA LEU A 390 17.50 40.39 -24.60
C LEU A 390 17.16 41.80 -25.10
N ILE A 391 17.22 42.81 -24.22
CA ILE A 391 17.05 44.22 -24.60
C ILE A 391 18.15 44.63 -25.58
N GLU A 392 19.41 44.28 -25.30
CA GLU A 392 20.55 44.54 -26.19
C GLU A 392 20.41 43.85 -27.55
N ALA A 393 19.82 42.65 -27.58
CA ALA A 393 19.53 41.91 -28.80
C ALA A 393 18.25 42.39 -29.52
N GLU A 394 17.60 43.45 -29.02
CA GLU A 394 16.35 44.02 -29.57
C GLU A 394 15.18 43.02 -29.62
N ALA A 395 15.11 42.08 -28.67
CA ALA A 395 14.02 41.12 -28.58
C ALA A 395 12.68 41.78 -28.22
N ASP A 396 11.58 41.30 -28.81
CA ASP A 396 10.23 41.59 -28.30
C ASP A 396 10.01 40.81 -26.99
N LEU A 397 10.14 41.53 -25.86
CA LEU A 397 10.07 40.94 -24.52
C LEU A 397 8.67 40.38 -24.17
N ASP A 398 7.59 40.88 -24.79
CA ASP A 398 6.23 40.36 -24.56
C ASP A 398 6.04 38.97 -25.18
N ARG A 399 6.96 38.57 -26.07
CA ARG A 399 7.01 37.23 -26.69
C ARG A 399 8.09 36.34 -26.11
N VAL A 400 8.89 36.82 -25.15
CA VAL A 400 9.84 35.98 -24.40
C VAL A 400 9.21 35.59 -23.06
N LEU A 401 8.83 34.33 -22.96
CA LEU A 401 8.24 33.74 -21.76
C LEU A 401 9.33 33.02 -20.95
N VAL A 402 9.20 33.01 -19.64
CA VAL A 402 10.09 32.31 -18.70
C VAL A 402 9.26 31.53 -17.69
N ILE A 403 9.77 30.42 -17.18
CA ILE A 403 9.06 29.66 -16.15
C ILE A 403 9.48 30.19 -14.78
N ASP A 404 8.48 30.60 -14.00
CA ASP A 404 8.65 31.10 -12.62
C ASP A 404 8.86 29.92 -11.65
N GLU A 405 10.12 29.55 -11.45
CA GLU A 405 10.52 28.46 -10.56
C GLU A 405 10.33 28.77 -9.07
N ALA A 406 10.03 30.02 -8.68
CA ALA A 406 9.78 30.38 -7.27
C ALA A 406 8.54 29.70 -6.69
N LYS A 407 7.63 29.20 -7.54
CA LYS A 407 6.41 28.49 -7.13
C LYS A 407 6.58 26.97 -7.14
N ARG A 408 7.44 26.46 -8.02
CA ARG A 408 7.71 25.03 -8.21
C ARG A 408 8.99 24.89 -9.04
N GLU A 409 10.03 24.33 -8.45
CA GLU A 409 11.28 24.04 -9.14
C GLU A 409 11.05 22.97 -10.22
N LEU A 410 11.66 23.17 -11.40
CA LEU A 410 11.65 22.22 -12.51
C LEU A 410 12.93 21.36 -12.57
N THR A 411 13.96 21.73 -11.82
CA THR A 411 15.17 20.95 -11.63
C THR A 411 14.96 19.86 -10.58
N LEU A 412 15.50 18.68 -10.88
CA LEU A 412 15.55 17.50 -10.01
C LEU A 412 16.50 17.69 -8.83
#